data_AF-A0A444HTB8-F1
#
_entry.id   AF-A0A444HTB8-F1
#
_cell.length_a   1.000
_cell.length_b   1.000
_cell.length_c   1.000
_cell.angle_alpha   90.00
_cell.angle_beta   90.00
_cell.angle_gamma   90.00
#
_symmetry.space_group_name_H-M   'P 1'
#
loop_
_entity.id
_entity.type
_entity.pdbx_description
1 polymer ?
#
loop_
_entity_poly.entity_id
_entity_poly.type
_entity_poly.pdbx_seq_one_letter_code
_entity_poly.pdbx_strand_id
1 'polypeptide(L)'
;MRELLLSLIGCLLTGCTTATDGLTTSRQAVDLSGPAVGAIAGDMVSRFAEQVGPEINSVRLIEDASPFGQAMKAALKGWGYAVVTEEKIDEKKRTIALAYTVDDFAGQALVSISAGSVELARVYATSATGASAASPVSVRRN
;
A
#
# COMPACT_ATOMS: atom_id res chain seq x y z
N MET A 1 15.14 5.01 -67.37
CA MET A 1 15.55 3.90 -66.48
C MET A 1 15.07 4.30 -65.09
N ARG A 2 13.81 4.06 -64.73
CA ARG A 2 13.17 2.75 -64.49
C ARG A 2 13.91 2.01 -63.36
N GLU A 3 13.13 1.64 -62.34
CA GLU A 3 13.48 0.81 -61.18
C GLU A 3 14.27 1.54 -60.08
N LEU A 4 13.90 1.60 -58.79
CA LEU A 4 12.93 0.93 -57.93
C LEU A 4 12.47 1.99 -56.90
N LEU A 5 11.21 2.36 -56.68
CA LEU A 5 10.07 1.58 -56.18
C LEU A 5 10.43 0.50 -55.15
N LEU A 6 10.91 0.87 -53.96
CA LEU A 6 10.73 0.06 -52.74
C LEU A 6 10.89 0.98 -51.54
N SER A 7 9.77 1.36 -50.92
CA SER A 7 9.36 0.73 -49.67
C SER A 7 10.21 1.18 -48.49
N LEU A 8 9.79 2.26 -47.82
CA LEU A 8 9.55 2.14 -46.39
C LEU A 8 8.58 3.21 -45.91
N ILE A 9 7.32 2.80 -45.83
CA ILE A 9 6.36 3.32 -44.85
C ILE A 9 7.01 3.13 -43.49
N GLY A 10 7.72 4.15 -43.01
CA GLY A 10 8.21 4.24 -41.65
C GLY A 10 7.16 4.95 -40.84
N CYS A 11 6.39 4.19 -40.07
CA CYS A 11 5.44 4.69 -39.07
C CYS A 11 6.01 5.91 -38.34
N LEU A 12 5.26 7.03 -38.38
CA LEU A 12 5.40 8.08 -37.38
C LEU A 12 4.99 7.47 -36.04
N LEU A 13 5.95 6.83 -35.37
CA LEU A 13 5.87 6.52 -33.95
C LEU A 13 5.93 7.87 -33.23
N THR A 14 4.77 8.49 -33.01
CA THR A 14 4.64 9.50 -31.96
C THR A 14 4.85 8.77 -30.64
N GLY A 15 6.10 8.68 -30.21
CA GLY A 15 6.39 8.32 -28.83
C GLY A 15 5.89 9.46 -27.94
N CYS A 16 4.98 9.18 -27.02
CA CYS A 16 4.87 10.00 -25.83
C CYS A 16 6.18 9.80 -25.06
N THR A 17 7.11 10.75 -25.18
CA THR A 17 8.19 10.85 -24.21
C THR A 17 7.54 11.35 -22.92
N THR A 18 7.27 10.45 -21.98
CA THR A 18 7.06 10.86 -20.60
C THR A 18 8.37 11.50 -20.15
N ALA A 19 8.37 12.83 -20.06
CA ALA A 19 9.47 13.57 -19.49
C ALA A 19 9.75 12.98 -18.10
N THR A 20 10.92 12.36 -17.95
CA THR A 20 11.53 12.11 -16.65
C THR A 20 12.19 13.42 -16.23
N ASP A 21 11.36 14.46 -16.08
CA ASP A 21 11.76 15.60 -15.28
C ASP A 21 11.93 15.09 -13.85
N GLY A 22 13.12 15.32 -13.32
CA GLY A 22 13.59 14.77 -12.05
C GLY A 22 12.50 14.78 -11.01
N LEU A 23 12.26 13.60 -10.43
CA LEU A 23 11.28 13.36 -9.39
C LEU A 23 11.62 14.20 -8.15
N THR A 24 11.32 15.49 -8.18
CA THR A 24 10.78 16.16 -7.01
C THR A 24 9.41 15.56 -6.80
N THR A 25 9.40 14.37 -6.19
CA THR A 25 8.25 13.80 -5.52
C THR A 25 7.88 14.79 -4.41
N SER A 26 7.21 15.88 -4.77
CA SER A 26 6.23 16.47 -3.89
C SER A 26 5.02 15.55 -3.90
N ARG A 27 5.21 14.31 -3.39
CA ARG A 27 4.09 13.47 -2.95
C ARG A 27 3.49 14.30 -1.82
N GLN A 28 2.41 15.02 -2.11
CA GLN A 28 1.64 15.68 -1.08
C GLN A 28 1.25 14.57 -0.10
N ALA A 29 1.88 14.58 1.07
CA ALA A 29 1.50 13.66 2.12
C ALA A 29 0.02 13.93 2.40
N VAL A 30 -0.82 12.90 2.30
CA VAL A 30 -2.23 13.03 2.66
C VAL A 30 -2.27 13.43 4.14
N ASP A 31 -2.78 14.62 4.43
CA ASP A 31 -2.96 15.08 5.80
C ASP A 31 -4.16 14.35 6.42
N LEU A 32 -3.87 13.27 7.15
CA LEU A 32 -4.87 12.46 7.80
C LEU A 32 -5.12 12.94 9.23
N SER A 33 -6.38 13.19 9.57
CA SER A 33 -6.78 13.43 10.96
C SER A 33 -6.48 12.19 11.82
N GLY A 34 -6.18 12.38 13.10
CA GLY A 34 -5.97 11.26 14.04
C GLY A 34 -7.11 10.22 14.02
N PRO A 35 -8.39 10.63 14.04
CA PRO A 35 -9.52 9.71 13.87
C PRO A 35 -9.50 8.95 12.54
N ALA A 36 -9.16 9.61 11.43
CA ALA A 36 -9.05 8.94 10.13
C ALA A 36 -7.93 7.90 10.11
N VAL A 37 -6.76 8.24 10.66
CA VAL A 37 -5.62 7.32 10.77
C VAL A 37 -6.01 6.04 11.52
N GLY A 38 -6.66 6.16 12.68
CA GLY A 38 -7.10 5.02 13.47
C GLY A 38 -8.15 4.17 12.76
N ALA A 39 -9.14 4.81 12.12
CA ALA A 39 -10.19 4.12 11.38
C ALA A 39 -9.63 3.30 10.20
N ILE A 40 -8.71 3.89 9.43
CA ILE A 40 -8.08 3.23 8.28
C ILE A 40 -7.21 2.06 8.74
N ALA A 41 -6.36 2.26 9.75
CA ALA A 41 -5.50 1.20 10.28
C ALA A 41 -6.31 0.00 10.81
N GLY A 42 -7.40 0.28 11.53
CA GLY A 42 -8.31 -0.76 12.04
C GLY A 42 -8.98 -1.56 10.92
N ASP A 43 -9.49 -0.89 9.90
CA ASP A 43 -10.10 -1.57 8.74
C ASP A 43 -9.07 -2.42 7.98
N MET A 44 -7.90 -1.85 7.63
CA MET A 44 -6.87 -2.59 6.89
C MET A 44 -6.35 -3.80 7.66
N VAL A 45 -6.19 -3.72 8.99
CA VAL A 45 -5.80 -4.88 9.81
C VAL A 45 -6.92 -5.93 9.88
N SER A 46 -8.18 -5.52 9.93
CA SER A 46 -9.30 -6.47 9.84
C SER A 46 -9.28 -7.23 8.51
N ARG A 47 -9.06 -6.52 7.38
CA ARG A 47 -8.93 -7.15 6.06
C ARG A 47 -7.71 -8.05 5.97
N PHE A 48 -6.59 -7.63 6.55
CA PHE A 48 -5.36 -8.42 6.62
C PHE A 48 -5.60 -9.76 7.30
N ALA A 49 -6.26 -9.75 8.45
CA ALA A 49 -6.52 -10.97 9.21
C ALA A 49 -7.44 -11.95 8.50
N GLU A 50 -8.37 -11.45 7.69
CA GLU A 50 -9.19 -12.29 6.81
C GLU A 50 -8.35 -13.03 5.76
N GLN A 51 -7.14 -12.53 5.40
CA GLN A 51 -6.31 -13.11 4.34
C GLN A 51 -5.21 -14.06 4.79
N VAL A 52 -4.62 -13.84 5.97
CA VAL A 52 -3.40 -14.56 6.41
C VAL A 52 -3.64 -15.79 7.27
N GLY A 53 -4.91 -16.07 7.60
CA GLY A 53 -5.29 -17.26 8.36
C GLY A 53 -4.84 -17.24 9.83
N PRO A 54 -5.34 -18.17 10.66
CA PRO A 54 -5.06 -18.21 12.10
C PRO A 54 -3.64 -18.70 12.42
N GLU A 55 -2.92 -19.26 11.46
CA GLU A 55 -1.54 -19.71 11.65
C GLU A 55 -0.57 -18.57 11.89
N ILE A 56 -0.83 -17.37 11.35
CA ILE A 56 -0.02 -16.18 11.58
C ILE A 56 -0.51 -15.50 12.85
N ASN A 57 0.33 -15.48 13.88
CA ASN A 57 0.02 -14.83 15.17
C ASN A 57 0.98 -13.71 15.54
N SER A 58 1.98 -13.45 14.70
CA SER A 58 2.98 -12.41 14.93
C SER A 58 3.25 -11.63 13.66
N VAL A 59 3.41 -10.32 13.80
CA VAL A 59 3.69 -9.40 12.70
C VAL A 59 4.94 -8.61 13.04
N ARG A 60 5.92 -8.65 12.14
CA ARG A 60 6.98 -7.64 12.11
C ARG A 60 6.44 -6.45 11.35
N LEU A 61 6.01 -5.43 12.06
CA LEU A 61 5.69 -4.15 11.42
C LEU A 61 7.02 -3.49 11.07
N ILE A 62 7.22 -3.16 9.79
CA ILE A 62 8.33 -2.30 9.39
C ILE A 62 7.93 -0.90 9.84
N GLU A 63 8.25 -0.61 11.10
CA GLU A 63 7.82 0.61 11.77
C GLU A 63 8.53 1.84 11.19
N ASP A 64 7.75 2.89 10.99
CA ASP A 64 8.24 4.25 11.05
C ASP A 64 7.66 4.93 12.31
N ALA A 65 8.24 6.05 12.73
CA ALA A 65 7.72 6.84 13.86
C ALA A 65 6.47 7.65 13.47
N SER A 66 5.80 7.31 12.36
CA SER A 66 4.66 8.07 11.87
C SER A 66 3.40 7.81 12.71
N PRO A 67 2.45 8.76 12.74
CA PRO A 67 1.14 8.54 13.35
C PRO A 67 0.43 7.29 12.80
N PHE A 68 0.56 7.02 11.50
CA PHE A 68 -0.04 5.84 10.87
C PHE A 68 0.62 4.54 11.33
N GLY A 69 1.95 4.52 11.47
CA GLY A 69 2.69 3.37 11.97
C GLY A 69 2.30 3.00 13.40
N GLN A 70 2.11 4.01 14.27
CA GLN A 70 1.61 3.78 15.63
C GLN A 70 0.17 3.25 15.65
N ALA A 71 -0.70 3.78 14.78
CA ALA A 71 -2.07 3.28 14.66
C ALA A 71 -2.14 1.86 14.10
N MET A 72 -1.31 1.52 13.11
CA MET A 72 -1.17 0.14 12.59
C MET A 72 -0.70 -0.81 13.67
N LYS A 73 0.32 -0.43 14.45
CA LYS A 73 0.77 -1.22 15.61
C LYS A 73 -0.37 -1.44 16.61
N ALA A 74 -1.11 -0.39 16.95
CA ALA A 74 -2.23 -0.49 17.87
C ALA A 74 -3.35 -1.39 17.33
N ALA A 75 -3.71 -1.26 16.05
CA ALA A 75 -4.70 -2.08 15.39
C ALA A 75 -4.29 -3.56 15.34
N LEU A 76 -3.04 -3.85 14.96
CA LEU A 76 -2.49 -5.21 14.96
C LEU A 76 -2.58 -5.85 16.35
N LYS A 77 -2.17 -5.13 17.40
CA LYS A 77 -2.29 -5.60 18.79
C LYS A 77 -3.74 -5.79 19.21
N GLY A 78 -4.62 -4.86 18.85
CA GLY A 78 -6.05 -4.92 19.14
C GLY A 78 -6.76 -6.11 18.48
N TRP A 79 -6.27 -6.54 17.31
CA TRP A 79 -6.75 -7.74 16.63
C TRP A 79 -6.19 -9.05 17.23
N GLY A 80 -5.12 -8.98 18.02
CA GLY A 80 -4.52 -10.13 18.70
C GLY A 80 -3.14 -10.55 18.17
N TYR A 81 -2.54 -9.79 17.26
CA TYR A 81 -1.18 -10.07 16.79
C TYR A 81 -0.11 -9.65 17.80
N ALA A 82 0.92 -10.48 17.94
CA ALA A 82 2.17 -10.09 18.58
C ALA A 82 3.02 -9.24 17.60
N VAL A 83 3.16 -7.94 17.87
CA VAL A 83 4.01 -7.05 17.07
C VAL A 83 5.46 -7.10 17.56
N VAL A 84 6.40 -7.48 16.68
CA VAL A 84 7.82 -7.64 17.00
C VAL A 84 8.69 -6.61 16.27
N THR A 85 9.72 -6.10 16.97
CA THR A 85 10.66 -5.09 16.44
C THR A 85 12.04 -5.67 16.09
N GLU A 86 12.34 -6.91 16.48
CA GLU A 86 13.66 -7.54 16.35
C GLU A 86 13.95 -7.97 14.91
N GLU A 87 14.87 -7.40 14.13
CA GLU A 87 15.09 -7.71 12.69
C GLU A 87 15.03 -9.20 12.29
N LYS A 88 15.43 -10.13 13.16
CA LYS A 88 15.38 -11.57 12.90
C LYS A 88 13.97 -12.13 13.09
N ILE A 89 13.39 -12.67 12.02
CA ILE A 89 12.17 -13.47 12.11
C ILE A 89 12.55 -14.81 12.73
N ASP A 90 12.02 -15.11 13.91
CA ASP A 90 12.09 -16.46 14.46
C ASP A 90 11.22 -17.37 13.58
N GLU A 91 11.82 -18.20 12.74
CA GLU A 91 11.11 -19.11 11.83
C GLU A 91 10.18 -20.09 12.56
N LYS A 92 10.39 -20.30 13.88
CA LYS A 92 9.49 -21.10 14.73
C LYS A 92 8.24 -20.32 15.13
N LYS A 93 8.30 -18.99 15.19
CA LYS A 93 7.12 -18.13 15.26
C LYS A 93 6.61 -17.96 13.84
N ARG A 94 5.31 -18.16 13.63
CA ARG A 94 4.66 -17.87 12.35
C ARG A 94 4.53 -16.35 12.20
N THR A 95 5.67 -15.69 12.02
CA THR A 95 5.81 -14.24 11.92
C THR A 95 5.88 -13.83 10.47
N ILE A 96 5.11 -12.82 10.09
CA ILE A 96 5.14 -12.23 8.75
C ILE A 96 5.58 -10.77 8.85
N ALA A 97 6.43 -10.33 7.90
CA ALA A 97 6.76 -8.92 7.77
C ALA A 97 5.61 -8.18 7.09
N LEU A 98 5.22 -7.02 7.64
CA LEU A 98 4.18 -6.16 7.10
C LEU A 98 4.76 -4.77 6.83
N ALA A 99 4.65 -4.36 5.57
CA ALA A 99 4.89 -2.99 5.12
C ALA A 99 3.56 -2.33 4.75
N TYR A 100 3.51 -1.01 4.75
CA TYR A 100 2.34 -0.26 4.32
C TYR A 100 2.72 1.00 3.55
N THR A 101 1.80 1.52 2.74
CA THR A 101 1.90 2.86 2.14
C THR A 101 0.60 3.62 2.33
N VAL A 102 0.71 4.95 2.39
CA VAL A 102 -0.41 5.89 2.36
C VAL A 102 -0.10 6.91 1.28
N ASP A 103 -0.91 6.90 0.23
CA ASP A 103 -0.75 7.72 -0.96
C ASP A 103 -2.00 8.57 -1.19
N ASP A 104 -1.85 9.76 -1.78
CA ASP A 104 -3.00 10.50 -2.32
C ASP A 104 -3.44 9.84 -3.63
N PHE A 105 -4.74 9.59 -3.75
CA PHE A 105 -5.37 9.13 -4.97
C PHE A 105 -6.66 9.91 -5.19
N ALA A 106 -6.60 10.93 -6.06
CA ALA A 106 -7.75 11.79 -6.40
C ALA A 106 -8.39 12.45 -5.17
N GLY A 107 -7.57 12.97 -4.25
CA GLY A 107 -8.04 13.63 -3.02
C GLY A 107 -8.59 12.67 -1.96
N GLN A 108 -8.32 11.37 -2.13
CA GLN A 108 -8.66 10.31 -1.18
C GLN A 108 -7.39 9.59 -0.76
N ALA A 109 -7.43 8.90 0.37
CA ALA A 109 -6.28 8.12 0.83
C ALA A 109 -6.30 6.74 0.18
N LEU A 110 -5.33 6.43 -0.67
CA LEU A 110 -5.03 5.06 -1.08
C LEU A 110 -4.08 4.44 -0.06
N VAL A 111 -4.51 3.39 0.61
CA VAL A 111 -3.67 2.64 1.55
C VAL A 111 -3.41 1.25 1.02
N SER A 112 -2.14 0.86 1.04
CA SER A 112 -1.72 -0.50 0.72
C SER A 112 -1.00 -1.13 1.90
N ILE A 113 -1.12 -2.45 2.03
CA ILE A 113 -0.26 -3.26 2.89
C ILE A 113 0.32 -4.42 2.09
N SER A 114 1.55 -4.78 2.38
CA SER A 114 2.23 -5.93 1.79
C SER A 114 2.77 -6.81 2.89
N ALA A 115 2.42 -8.10 2.86
CA ALA A 115 2.84 -9.07 3.84
C ALA A 115 3.00 -10.46 3.21
N GLY A 116 4.24 -10.94 3.16
CA GLY A 116 4.58 -12.21 2.50
C GLY A 116 4.12 -12.25 1.05
N SER A 117 3.24 -13.20 0.72
CA SER A 117 2.64 -13.36 -0.61
C SER A 117 1.28 -12.67 -0.77
N VAL A 118 0.88 -11.81 0.17
CA VAL A 118 -0.40 -11.10 0.12
C VAL A 118 -0.15 -9.60 0.10
N GLU A 119 -0.82 -8.92 -0.83
CA GLU A 119 -0.91 -7.46 -0.86
C GLU A 119 -2.38 -7.06 -0.84
N LEU A 120 -2.71 -6.07 -0.02
CA LEU A 120 -4.03 -5.45 0.01
C LEU A 120 -3.93 -3.98 -0.35
N ALA A 121 -4.94 -3.47 -1.05
CA ALA A 121 -5.08 -2.04 -1.30
C ALA A 121 -6.54 -1.61 -1.23
N ARG A 122 -6.80 -0.42 -0.68
CA ARG A 122 -8.14 0.17 -0.61
C ARG A 122 -8.06 1.70 -0.60
N VAL A 123 -9.05 2.35 -1.22
CA VAL A 123 -9.22 3.81 -1.19
C VAL A 123 -10.19 4.21 -0.08
N TYR A 124 -9.89 5.31 0.61
CA TYR A 124 -10.69 5.85 1.71
C TYR A 124 -11.05 7.31 1.49
N ALA A 125 -12.33 7.63 1.71
CA ALA A 125 -12.77 8.99 1.92
C ALA A 125 -12.49 9.39 3.37
N THR A 126 -11.83 10.53 3.57
CA THR A 126 -11.36 10.98 4.89
C THR A 126 -12.06 12.24 5.33
N SER A 127 -12.27 12.38 6.64
CA SER A 127 -12.81 13.58 7.27
C SER A 127 -12.06 13.90 8.57
N ALA A 128 -12.40 15.03 9.19
CA ALA A 128 -11.86 15.38 10.51
C ALA A 128 -12.26 14.38 11.61
N THR A 129 -13.35 13.62 11.42
CA THR A 129 -13.91 12.71 12.43
C THR A 129 -13.63 11.24 12.15
N GLY A 130 -13.10 10.89 10.98
CA GLY A 130 -12.81 9.50 10.65
C GLY A 130 -12.53 9.28 9.16
N ALA A 131 -12.68 8.02 8.74
CA ALA A 131 -12.58 7.62 7.34
C ALA A 131 -13.59 6.52 7.03
N SER A 132 -14.02 6.43 5.78
CA SER A 132 -14.86 5.35 5.26
C SER A 132 -14.27 4.76 3.98
N ALA A 133 -14.50 3.47 3.76
CA ALA A 133 -14.07 2.80 2.54
C ALA A 133 -14.78 3.42 1.33
N ALA A 134 -14.00 3.89 0.36
CA ALA A 134 -14.47 4.42 -0.91
C ALA A 134 -14.33 3.41 -2.07
N SER A 135 -13.60 2.31 -1.85
CA SER A 135 -13.50 1.18 -2.77
C SER A 135 -13.66 -0.16 -2.04
N PRO A 136 -13.93 -1.27 -2.76
CA PRO A 136 -13.65 -2.62 -2.27
C PRO A 136 -12.15 -2.79 -1.92
N VAL A 137 -11.82 -3.80 -1.11
CA VAL A 137 -10.42 -4.20 -0.92
C VAL A 137 -9.96 -4.98 -2.15
N SER A 138 -8.85 -4.56 -2.72
CA SER A 138 -8.11 -5.35 -3.70
C SER A 138 -7.20 -6.32 -2.98
N VAL A 139 -7.17 -7.58 -3.41
CA VAL A 139 -6.29 -8.62 -2.87
C VAL A 139 -5.44 -9.16 -4.01
N ARG A 140 -4.13 -9.12 -3.86
CA ARG A 140 -3.18 -9.72 -4.79
C ARG A 140 -2.40 -10.82 -4.09
N ARG A 141 -2.22 -11.96 -4.76
CA ARG A 141 -1.35 -13.06 -4.31
C ARG A 141 -0.18 -13.23 -5.29
N ASN A 142 1.04 -13.30 -4.78
CA ASN A 142 2.28 -13.56 -5.55
C ASN A 142 2.91 -14.91 -5.22
#